data_AF-A0AAD9C3P7-F1
#
_entry.id   AF-A0AAD9C3P7-F1
#
_cell.length_a   1.000
_cell.length_b   1.000
_cell.length_c   1.000
_cell.angle_alpha   90.00
_cell.angle_beta   90.00
_cell.angle_gamma   90.00
#
_symmetry.space_group_name_H-M   'P 1'
#
loop_
_entity.id
_entity.type
_entity.pdbx_description
1 polymer ?
#
loop_
_entity_poly.entity_id
_entity_poly.type
_entity_poly.pdbx_seq_one_letter_code
_entity_poly.pdbx_strand_id
1 'polypeptide(L)'
;MIAAAEFGKFPHVKCFAHTLNLASQRALKVATLSRLLGRVRRISTFFHRSTTANHYLKEKQKCLGLKNHKLITDVATRWNSAYDMVERFLEQQPAICATLLSPEVRKGQSDLCTLNETDVSNAEDAVSALKPMKDATTLMSEESNPTVSLIAPINAQLFQDMTGTIGDSPMIHAIKNAIKTDLLKRYNSEAEKKILHTASALDPRFKGLPFLTVEERLEVYRGVTEEAASLENERTLRRTEVTEAPEVTGTLEEETPDGPSAPKKEGLIIITARTSVSAERVFSTAGDVVTAKRSTLKPEHVDKLLFLQKNLQIPKC
;
A
#
# COMPACT_ATOMS: atom_id res chain seq x y z
N MET A 1 -2.75 19.37 -0.99
CA MET A 1 -1.35 18.97 -0.72
C MET A 1 -0.43 19.23 -1.90
N ILE A 2 -0.73 18.73 -3.12
CA ILE A 2 0.13 18.94 -4.31
C ILE A 2 0.39 20.44 -4.58
N ALA A 3 -0.66 21.25 -4.68
CA ALA A 3 -0.54 22.70 -4.90
C ALA A 3 0.31 23.41 -3.81
N ALA A 4 0.17 23.01 -2.54
CA ALA A 4 0.93 23.61 -1.44
C ALA A 4 2.43 23.24 -1.47
N ALA A 5 2.77 22.04 -1.93
CA ALA A 5 4.16 21.62 -2.11
C ALA A 5 4.82 22.36 -3.29
N GLU A 6 4.07 22.61 -4.37
CA GLU A 6 4.52 23.39 -5.52
C GLU A 6 4.83 24.85 -5.15
N PHE A 7 3.99 25.49 -4.31
CA PHE A 7 4.26 26.84 -3.80
C PHE A 7 5.49 26.91 -2.88
N GLY A 8 5.78 25.84 -2.13
CA GLY A 8 6.92 25.78 -1.20
C GLY A 8 8.24 25.28 -1.82
N LYS A 9 8.26 24.90 -3.11
CA LYS A 9 9.40 24.25 -3.78
C LYS A 9 9.95 23.00 -3.05
N PHE A 10 9.10 22.30 -2.30
CA PHE A 10 9.53 21.07 -1.63
C PHE A 10 9.56 19.90 -2.61
N PRO A 11 10.56 19.01 -2.54
CA PRO A 11 10.57 17.79 -3.34
C PRO A 11 9.34 16.95 -3.01
N HIS A 12 8.47 16.75 -3.99
CA HIS A 12 7.20 16.04 -3.83
C HIS A 12 7.20 14.75 -4.66
N VAL A 13 7.08 13.62 -3.98
CA VAL A 13 6.91 12.30 -4.61
C VAL A 13 5.45 11.88 -4.50
N LYS A 14 4.84 11.46 -5.61
CA LYS A 14 3.46 10.97 -5.61
C LYS A 14 3.31 9.74 -4.71
N CYS A 15 2.18 9.64 -4.00
CA CYS A 15 1.92 8.51 -3.12
C CYS A 15 1.86 7.18 -3.90
N PHE A 16 2.73 6.25 -3.53
CA PHE A 16 2.82 4.96 -4.22
C PHE A 16 1.58 4.09 -4.03
N ALA A 17 0.98 4.05 -2.84
CA ALA A 17 -0.27 3.32 -2.63
C ALA A 17 -1.43 3.84 -3.49
N HIS A 18 -1.49 5.17 -3.71
CA HIS A 18 -2.45 5.75 -4.65
C HIS A 18 -2.16 5.33 -6.09
N THR A 19 -0.88 5.30 -6.48
CA THR A 19 -0.45 4.78 -7.79
C THR A 19 -0.87 3.32 -7.99
N LEU A 20 -0.61 2.44 -7.01
CA LEU A 20 -1.00 1.04 -7.05
C LEU A 20 -2.52 0.88 -7.18
N ASN A 21 -3.29 1.64 -6.40
CA ASN A 21 -4.74 1.62 -6.49
C ASN A 21 -5.24 2.04 -7.88
N LEU A 22 -4.69 3.11 -8.47
CA LEU A 22 -5.09 3.55 -9.81
C LEU A 22 -4.79 2.49 -10.87
N ALA A 23 -3.60 1.89 -10.84
CA ALA A 23 -3.21 0.85 -11.80
C ALA A 23 -4.09 -0.41 -11.66
N SER A 24 -4.33 -0.87 -10.43
CA SER A 24 -5.23 -2.01 -10.18
C SER A 24 -6.67 -1.70 -10.61
N GLN A 25 -7.17 -0.49 -10.38
CA GLN A 25 -8.51 -0.09 -10.85
C GLN A 25 -8.62 -0.10 -12.38
N ARG A 26 -7.54 0.17 -13.13
CA ARG A 26 -7.54 0.00 -14.59
C ARG A 26 -7.69 -1.46 -14.97
N ALA A 27 -7.03 -2.36 -14.26
CA ALA A 27 -7.15 -3.80 -14.47
C ALA A 27 -8.59 -4.29 -14.26
N LEU A 28 -9.27 -3.84 -13.19
CA LEU A 28 -10.67 -4.20 -12.92
C LEU A 28 -11.66 -3.74 -14.01
N LYS A 29 -11.28 -2.77 -14.83
CA LYS A 29 -12.08 -2.27 -15.96
C LYS A 29 -11.91 -3.08 -17.24
N VAL A 30 -10.99 -4.04 -17.29
CA VAL A 30 -10.89 -4.98 -18.41
C VAL A 30 -12.22 -5.72 -18.55
N ALA A 31 -12.79 -5.74 -19.77
CA ALA A 31 -14.17 -6.15 -19.99
C ALA A 31 -14.48 -7.58 -19.51
N THR A 32 -13.56 -8.52 -19.74
CA THR A 32 -13.66 -9.91 -19.29
C THR A 32 -13.71 -10.01 -17.76
N LEU A 33 -12.80 -9.32 -17.08
CA LEU A 33 -12.75 -9.26 -15.61
C LEU A 33 -13.97 -8.54 -15.03
N SER A 34 -14.37 -7.41 -15.59
CA SER A 34 -15.56 -6.66 -15.14
C SER A 34 -16.83 -7.52 -15.20
N ARG A 35 -17.02 -8.28 -16.29
CA ARG A 35 -18.15 -9.21 -16.44
C ARG A 35 -18.08 -10.36 -15.43
N LEU A 36 -16.89 -10.91 -15.17
CA LEU A 36 -16.70 -11.93 -14.14
C LEU A 36 -17.04 -11.41 -12.75
N LEU A 37 -16.52 -10.24 -12.37
CA LEU A 37 -16.82 -9.59 -11.10
C LEU A 37 -18.33 -9.34 -10.94
N GLY A 38 -19.01 -8.90 -12.00
CA GLY A 38 -20.47 -8.72 -11.98
C GLY A 38 -21.24 -10.01 -11.62
N ARG A 39 -20.80 -11.17 -12.13
CA ARG A 39 -21.39 -12.47 -11.81
C ARG A 39 -21.09 -12.90 -10.37
N VAL A 40 -19.84 -12.75 -9.92
CA VAL A 40 -19.45 -13.04 -8.53
C VAL A 40 -20.24 -12.17 -7.54
N ARG A 41 -20.45 -10.88 -7.85
CA ARG A 41 -21.32 -9.99 -7.05
C ARG A 41 -22.76 -10.48 -6.99
N ARG A 42 -23.34 -10.89 -8.13
CA ARG A 42 -24.73 -11.42 -8.17
C ARG A 42 -24.89 -12.64 -7.27
N ILE A 43 -23.93 -13.56 -7.28
CA ILE A 43 -23.93 -14.72 -6.39
C ILE A 43 -23.78 -14.28 -4.93
N SER A 44 -22.80 -13.44 -4.63
CA SER A 44 -22.57 -12.95 -3.26
C SER A 44 -23.80 -12.23 -2.69
N THR A 45 -24.43 -11.35 -3.46
CA THR A 45 -25.67 -10.66 -3.08
C THR A 45 -26.81 -11.64 -2.84
N PHE A 46 -26.90 -12.73 -3.62
CA PHE A 46 -27.90 -13.77 -3.39
C PHE A 46 -27.75 -14.45 -2.03
N PHE A 47 -26.52 -14.83 -1.67
CA PHE A 47 -26.27 -15.40 -0.35
C PHE A 47 -26.56 -14.39 0.76
N HIS A 48 -26.19 -13.11 0.60
CA HIS A 48 -26.50 -12.10 1.62
C HIS A 48 -28.00 -11.88 1.86
N ARG A 49 -28.84 -11.94 0.82
CA ARG A 49 -30.30 -11.73 0.96
C ARG A 49 -31.07 -12.97 1.42
N SER A 50 -30.55 -14.17 1.18
CA SER A 50 -31.27 -15.42 1.45
C SER A 50 -30.76 -16.08 2.73
N THR A 51 -31.58 -16.06 3.78
CA THR A 51 -31.31 -16.75 5.05
C THR A 51 -31.20 -18.26 4.83
N THR A 52 -32.07 -18.84 4.01
CA THR A 52 -32.03 -20.26 3.62
C THR A 52 -30.73 -20.61 2.91
N ALA A 53 -30.30 -19.82 1.91
CA ALA A 53 -29.04 -20.10 1.20
C ALA A 53 -27.82 -19.97 2.13
N ASN A 54 -27.81 -19.00 3.04
CA ASN A 54 -26.75 -18.89 4.05
C ASN A 54 -26.72 -20.06 5.03
N HIS A 55 -27.88 -20.58 5.43
CA HIS A 55 -27.96 -21.76 6.29
C HIS A 55 -27.30 -22.96 5.60
N TYR A 56 -27.74 -23.27 4.37
CA TYR A 56 -27.18 -24.37 3.60
C TYR A 56 -25.71 -24.16 3.25
N LEU A 57 -25.27 -22.93 2.98
CA LEU A 57 -23.86 -22.64 2.75
C LEU A 57 -23.01 -23.06 3.96
N LYS A 58 -23.45 -22.72 5.18
CA LYS A 58 -22.75 -23.13 6.41
C LYS A 58 -22.72 -24.64 6.61
N GLU A 59 -23.83 -25.32 6.30
CA GLU A 59 -23.88 -26.78 6.37
C GLU A 59 -22.94 -27.43 5.36
N LYS A 60 -22.94 -26.95 4.10
CA LYS A 60 -22.04 -27.45 3.06
C LYS A 60 -20.58 -27.14 3.37
N GLN A 61 -20.26 -25.96 3.90
CA GLN A 61 -18.92 -25.63 4.42
C GLN A 61 -18.46 -26.64 5.46
N LYS A 62 -19.32 -26.97 6.43
CA LYS A 62 -19.02 -27.96 7.47
C LYS A 62 -18.80 -29.36 6.88
N CYS A 63 -19.68 -29.81 5.98
CA CYS A 63 -19.55 -31.12 5.32
C CYS A 63 -18.28 -31.25 4.47
N LEU A 64 -17.82 -30.15 3.88
CA LEU A 64 -16.62 -30.11 3.02
C LEU A 64 -15.34 -29.75 3.80
N GLY A 65 -15.42 -29.56 5.12
CA GLY A 65 -14.27 -29.19 5.94
C GLY A 65 -13.72 -27.78 5.66
N LEU A 66 -14.50 -26.91 5.02
CA LEU A 66 -14.12 -25.53 4.74
C LEU A 66 -14.33 -24.64 5.96
N LYS A 67 -13.52 -23.57 6.06
CA LYS A 67 -13.73 -22.53 7.08
C LYS A 67 -15.09 -21.87 6.87
N ASN A 68 -15.81 -21.63 7.96
CA ASN A 68 -17.10 -20.97 7.94
C ASN A 68 -16.93 -19.47 7.70
N HIS A 69 -16.91 -19.09 6.43
CA HIS A 69 -16.78 -17.70 6.01
C HIS A 69 -18.02 -17.24 5.26
N LYS A 70 -18.43 -16.00 5.51
CA LYS A 70 -19.40 -15.33 4.65
C LYS A 70 -18.72 -14.89 3.35
N LEU A 71 -19.49 -14.85 2.27
CA LEU A 71 -19.01 -14.26 1.02
C LEU A 71 -18.78 -12.77 1.22
N ILE A 72 -17.84 -12.21 0.47
CA ILE A 72 -17.53 -10.78 0.50
C ILE A 72 -18.19 -10.15 -0.72
N THR A 73 -18.68 -8.92 -0.59
CA THR A 73 -19.07 -8.08 -1.73
C THR A 73 -18.13 -6.90 -1.78
N ASP A 74 -17.58 -6.63 -2.95
CA ASP A 74 -16.59 -5.59 -3.13
C ASP A 74 -17.21 -4.19 -3.10
N VAL A 75 -16.36 -3.22 -2.76
CA VAL A 75 -16.65 -1.81 -2.84
C VAL A 75 -16.02 -1.30 -4.14
N ALA A 76 -16.83 -0.81 -5.07
CA ALA A 76 -16.40 -0.44 -6.42
C ALA A 76 -15.22 0.56 -6.46
N THR A 77 -15.05 1.37 -5.42
CA THR A 77 -13.97 2.36 -5.30
C THR A 77 -12.67 1.79 -4.72
N ARG A 78 -12.66 0.57 -4.17
CA ARG A 78 -11.52 -0.04 -3.47
C ARG A 78 -11.15 -1.38 -4.10
N TRP A 79 -10.12 -1.34 -4.95
CA TRP A 79 -9.71 -2.51 -5.72
C TRP A 79 -9.37 -3.74 -4.85
N ASN A 80 -8.79 -3.52 -3.66
CA ASN A 80 -8.48 -4.58 -2.69
C ASN A 80 -9.70 -5.43 -2.34
N SER A 81 -10.88 -4.82 -2.20
CA SER A 81 -12.10 -5.55 -1.87
C SER A 81 -12.61 -6.41 -3.03
N ALA A 82 -12.33 -6.03 -4.28
CA ALA A 82 -12.64 -6.84 -5.45
C ALA A 82 -11.75 -8.08 -5.51
N TYR A 83 -10.46 -7.92 -5.19
CA TYR A 83 -9.54 -9.05 -5.02
C TYR A 83 -10.04 -10.01 -3.92
N ASP A 84 -10.30 -9.48 -2.72
CA ASP A 84 -10.72 -10.27 -1.56
C ASP A 84 -12.06 -10.99 -1.81
N MET A 85 -12.96 -10.37 -2.58
CA MET A 85 -14.22 -10.99 -3.01
C MET A 85 -13.98 -12.22 -3.89
N VAL A 86 -13.10 -12.12 -4.90
CA VAL A 86 -12.84 -13.24 -5.80
C VAL A 86 -12.06 -14.34 -5.09
N GLU A 87 -11.05 -13.98 -4.28
CA GLU A 87 -10.28 -14.93 -3.48
C GLU A 87 -11.20 -15.70 -2.51
N ARG A 88 -12.07 -15.00 -1.78
CA ARG A 88 -13.05 -15.66 -0.90
C ARG A 88 -14.04 -16.52 -1.66
N PHE A 89 -14.48 -16.05 -2.83
CA PHE A 89 -15.39 -16.82 -3.67
C PHE A 89 -14.76 -18.14 -4.11
N LEU A 90 -13.50 -18.13 -4.57
CA LEU A 90 -12.76 -19.33 -4.98
C LEU A 90 -12.58 -20.30 -3.81
N GLU A 91 -12.19 -19.81 -2.63
CA GLU A 91 -12.07 -20.62 -1.42
C GLU A 91 -13.38 -21.36 -1.08
N GLN A 92 -14.51 -20.68 -1.28
CA GLN A 92 -15.84 -21.18 -0.92
C GLN A 92 -16.58 -21.84 -2.09
N GLN A 93 -15.96 -21.91 -3.27
CA GLN A 93 -16.57 -22.37 -4.52
C GLN A 93 -17.23 -23.75 -4.40
N PRO A 94 -16.61 -24.77 -3.76
CA PRO A 94 -17.24 -26.08 -3.64
C PRO A 94 -18.54 -26.05 -2.82
N ALA A 95 -18.55 -25.30 -1.72
CA ALA A 95 -19.74 -25.15 -0.88
C ALA A 95 -20.82 -24.30 -1.55
N ILE A 96 -20.44 -23.26 -2.28
CA ILE A 96 -21.35 -22.45 -3.09
C ILE A 96 -22.04 -23.32 -4.13
N CYS A 97 -21.28 -24.05 -4.94
CA CYS A 97 -21.84 -24.94 -5.98
C CYS A 97 -22.76 -26.00 -5.38
N ALA A 98 -22.36 -26.68 -4.31
CA ALA A 98 -23.20 -27.66 -3.64
C ALA A 98 -24.50 -27.06 -3.07
N THR A 99 -24.45 -25.81 -2.62
CA THR A 99 -25.63 -25.10 -2.10
C THR A 99 -26.58 -24.70 -3.22
N LEU A 100 -26.05 -24.17 -4.33
CA LEU A 100 -26.85 -23.77 -5.49
C LEU A 100 -27.51 -24.95 -6.20
N LEU A 101 -26.92 -26.14 -6.11
CA LEU A 101 -27.49 -27.38 -6.62
C LEU A 101 -28.56 -27.99 -5.71
N SER A 102 -28.70 -27.51 -4.46
CA SER A 102 -29.70 -28.06 -3.53
C SER A 102 -31.14 -27.69 -3.93
N PRO A 103 -32.09 -28.65 -3.93
CA PRO A 103 -33.46 -28.39 -4.34
C PRO A 103 -34.18 -27.38 -3.42
N GLU A 104 -33.77 -27.27 -2.15
CA GLU A 104 -34.33 -26.35 -1.17
C GLU A 104 -34.00 -24.88 -1.51
N VAL A 105 -32.83 -24.63 -2.09
CA VAL A 105 -32.39 -23.30 -2.51
C VAL A 105 -32.91 -22.95 -3.91
N ARG A 106 -33.06 -23.95 -4.80
CA ARG A 106 -33.49 -23.77 -6.20
C ARG A 106 -34.99 -23.47 -6.36
N LYS A 107 -35.83 -23.87 -5.39
CA LYS A 107 -37.31 -23.73 -5.44
C LYS A 107 -37.84 -22.30 -5.64
N GLY A 108 -37.01 -21.25 -5.54
CA GLY A 108 -37.42 -19.84 -5.74
C GLY A 108 -36.58 -19.01 -6.70
N GLN A 109 -35.61 -19.60 -7.41
CA GLN A 109 -34.68 -18.86 -8.29
C GLN A 109 -34.21 -19.75 -9.46
N SER A 110 -34.86 -19.64 -10.63
CA SER A 110 -34.47 -20.37 -11.85
C SER A 110 -33.30 -19.72 -12.62
N ASP A 111 -32.96 -18.47 -12.31
CA ASP A 111 -31.99 -17.65 -13.05
C ASP A 111 -30.67 -17.38 -12.29
N LEU A 112 -30.31 -18.23 -11.31
CA LEU A 112 -28.98 -18.10 -10.69
C LEU A 112 -27.94 -18.83 -11.54
N CYS A 113 -27.32 -18.08 -12.46
CA CYS A 113 -26.19 -18.54 -13.25
C CYS A 113 -25.04 -18.93 -12.31
N THR A 114 -24.76 -20.23 -12.23
CA THR A 114 -23.54 -20.74 -11.60
C THR A 114 -22.39 -20.46 -12.56
N LEU A 115 -21.23 -20.05 -12.03
CA LEU A 115 -20.03 -19.89 -12.84
C LEU A 115 -19.67 -21.22 -13.50
N ASN A 116 -19.34 -21.20 -14.79
CA ASN A 116 -18.84 -22.39 -15.48
C ASN A 116 -17.34 -22.60 -15.18
N GLU A 117 -16.77 -23.73 -15.64
CA GLU A 117 -15.34 -24.03 -15.42
C GLU A 117 -14.42 -22.95 -15.99
N THR A 118 -14.76 -22.38 -17.15
CA THR A 118 -14.00 -21.27 -17.75
C THR A 118 -14.03 -20.02 -16.87
N ASP A 119 -15.14 -19.75 -16.20
CA ASP A 119 -15.27 -18.60 -15.30
C ASP A 119 -14.46 -18.78 -14.01
N VAL A 120 -14.41 -20.02 -13.50
CA VAL A 120 -13.59 -20.36 -12.33
C VAL A 120 -12.11 -20.23 -12.68
N SER A 121 -11.67 -20.80 -13.82
CA SER A 121 -10.30 -20.62 -14.30
C SER A 121 -9.95 -19.15 -14.54
N ASN A 122 -10.85 -18.36 -15.13
CA ASN A 122 -10.66 -16.92 -15.28
C ASN A 122 -10.58 -16.16 -13.93
N ALA A 123 -11.26 -16.66 -12.89
CA ALA A 123 -11.17 -16.09 -11.54
C ALA A 123 -9.84 -16.42 -10.88
N GLU A 124 -9.35 -17.65 -11.02
CA GLU A 124 -8.03 -18.07 -10.56
C GLU A 124 -6.93 -17.25 -11.25
N ASP A 125 -7.01 -17.11 -12.57
CA ASP A 125 -6.13 -16.27 -13.38
C ASP A 125 -6.13 -14.81 -12.91
N ALA A 126 -7.31 -14.25 -12.62
CA ALA A 126 -7.43 -12.89 -12.14
C ALA A 126 -6.79 -12.69 -10.76
N VAL A 127 -7.01 -13.64 -9.83
CA VAL A 127 -6.39 -13.60 -8.50
C VAL A 127 -4.88 -13.76 -8.60
N SER A 128 -4.39 -14.66 -9.44
CA SER A 128 -2.96 -14.85 -9.70
C SER A 128 -2.31 -13.57 -10.26
N ALA A 129 -2.91 -12.98 -11.30
CA ALA A 129 -2.37 -11.78 -11.94
C ALA A 129 -2.43 -10.52 -11.05
N LEU A 130 -3.42 -10.40 -10.16
CA LEU A 130 -3.55 -9.27 -9.24
C LEU A 130 -2.76 -9.43 -7.93
N LYS A 131 -2.27 -10.65 -7.62
CA LYS A 131 -1.57 -10.96 -6.37
C LYS A 131 -0.35 -10.04 -6.12
N PRO A 132 0.55 -9.77 -7.08
CA PRO A 132 1.69 -8.90 -6.84
C PRO A 132 1.29 -7.48 -6.41
N MET A 133 0.23 -6.94 -7.01
CA MET A 133 -0.31 -5.63 -6.62
C MET A 133 -0.85 -5.64 -5.19
N LYS A 134 -1.42 -6.77 -4.74
CA LYS A 134 -2.04 -6.91 -3.42
C LYS A 134 -0.95 -6.94 -2.35
N ASP A 135 0.10 -7.70 -2.62
CA ASP A 135 1.25 -7.83 -1.73
C ASP A 135 1.99 -6.50 -1.61
N ALA A 136 2.25 -5.82 -2.74
CA ALA A 136 2.84 -4.48 -2.75
C ALA A 136 1.98 -3.46 -1.99
N THR A 137 0.66 -3.48 -2.17
CA THR A 137 -0.25 -2.55 -1.46
C THR A 137 -0.28 -2.83 0.03
N THR A 138 -0.25 -4.11 0.44
CA THR A 138 -0.24 -4.53 1.84
C THR A 138 1.05 -4.07 2.51
N LEU A 139 2.20 -4.35 1.89
CA LEU A 139 3.52 -3.92 2.36
C LEU A 139 3.61 -2.40 2.53
N MET A 140 3.10 -1.64 1.57
CA MET A 140 3.09 -0.18 1.61
C MET A 140 2.07 0.43 2.60
N SER A 141 1.17 -0.40 3.13
CA SER A 141 0.18 -0.01 4.14
C SER A 141 0.66 -0.30 5.58
N GLU A 142 1.85 -0.88 5.74
CA GLU A 142 2.51 -1.08 7.04
C GLU A 142 3.15 0.23 7.52
N GLU A 143 2.91 0.61 8.77
CA GLU A 143 3.33 1.92 9.32
C GLU A 143 4.76 1.91 9.90
N SER A 144 5.37 0.74 10.06
CA SER A 144 6.62 0.55 10.79
C SER A 144 7.91 0.74 9.97
N ASN A 145 7.83 0.91 8.65
CA ASN A 145 9.00 0.94 7.77
C ASN A 145 9.09 2.23 6.95
N PRO A 146 10.29 2.79 6.73
CA PRO A 146 10.47 3.93 5.83
C PRO A 146 10.02 3.52 4.43
N THR A 147 8.94 4.14 3.95
CA THR A 147 8.24 3.68 2.75
C THR A 147 8.91 4.11 1.46
N VAL A 148 9.74 5.17 1.47
CA VAL A 148 10.30 5.74 0.21
C VAL A 148 11.37 4.86 -0.41
N SER A 149 12.30 4.34 0.39
CA SER A 149 13.37 3.45 -0.09
C SER A 149 12.84 2.13 -0.66
N LEU A 150 11.59 1.78 -0.32
CA LEU A 150 10.89 0.60 -0.84
C LEU A 150 10.21 0.84 -2.18
N ILE A 151 9.91 2.10 -2.55
CA ILE A 151 9.13 2.40 -3.75
C ILE A 151 9.88 1.95 -5.01
N ALA A 152 11.16 2.33 -5.17
CA ALA A 152 11.91 1.96 -6.37
C ALA A 152 12.05 0.44 -6.56
N PRO A 153 12.50 -0.34 -5.56
CA PRO A 153 12.63 -1.79 -5.72
C PRO A 153 11.27 -2.47 -5.96
N ILE A 154 10.21 -2.08 -5.24
CA ILE A 154 8.87 -2.67 -5.44
C ILE A 154 8.34 -2.31 -6.82
N ASN A 155 8.48 -1.07 -7.27
CA ASN A 155 8.01 -0.63 -8.57
C ASN A 155 8.73 -1.38 -9.70
N ALA A 156 10.05 -1.59 -9.58
CA ALA A 156 10.82 -2.38 -10.54
C ALA A 156 10.38 -3.86 -10.55
N GLN A 157 10.18 -4.46 -9.37
CA GLN A 157 9.68 -5.84 -9.26
C GLN A 157 8.29 -5.97 -9.90
N LEU A 158 7.38 -5.05 -9.61
CA LEU A 158 6.04 -5.05 -10.21
C LEU A 158 6.10 -4.92 -11.74
N PHE A 159 7.02 -4.12 -12.28
CA PHE A 159 7.18 -4.06 -13.73
C PHE A 159 7.61 -5.40 -14.33
N GLN A 160 8.48 -6.14 -13.65
CA GLN A 160 8.88 -7.48 -14.05
C GLN A 160 7.70 -8.45 -13.95
N ASP A 161 6.97 -8.46 -12.83
CA ASP A 161 5.82 -9.34 -12.62
C ASP A 161 4.69 -9.10 -13.63
N MET A 162 4.54 -7.85 -14.08
CA MET A 162 3.55 -7.45 -15.09
C MET A 162 4.04 -7.59 -16.53
N THR A 163 5.25 -8.09 -16.75
CA THR A 163 5.68 -8.49 -18.10
C THR A 163 4.98 -9.77 -18.53
N GLY A 164 4.64 -9.83 -19.83
CA GLY A 164 3.99 -11.00 -20.40
C GLY A 164 4.93 -12.20 -20.34
N THR A 165 4.47 -13.29 -19.75
CA THR A 165 5.20 -14.55 -19.66
C THR A 165 4.65 -15.55 -20.67
N ILE A 166 5.52 -16.43 -21.18
CA ILE A 166 5.11 -17.51 -22.07
C ILE A 166 4.18 -18.44 -21.28
N GLY A 167 2.95 -18.60 -21.74
CA GLY A 167 1.91 -19.37 -21.05
C GLY A 167 0.85 -18.52 -20.34
N ASP A 168 0.95 -17.18 -20.37
CA ASP A 168 -0.12 -16.32 -19.86
C ASP A 168 -1.44 -16.56 -20.60
N SER A 169 -2.52 -16.79 -19.85
CA SER A 169 -3.86 -16.82 -20.43
C SER A 169 -4.25 -15.44 -20.99
N PRO A 170 -5.26 -15.36 -21.87
CA PRO A 170 -5.75 -14.08 -22.36
C PRO A 170 -6.20 -13.14 -21.23
N MET A 171 -6.71 -13.69 -20.13
CA MET A 171 -7.12 -12.95 -18.95
C MET A 171 -5.91 -12.36 -18.21
N ILE A 172 -4.91 -13.19 -17.91
CA ILE A 172 -3.67 -12.77 -17.25
C ILE A 172 -2.98 -11.69 -18.08
N HIS A 173 -2.81 -11.93 -19.38
CA HIS A 173 -2.16 -10.99 -20.28
C HIS A 173 -2.90 -9.63 -20.32
N ALA A 174 -4.23 -9.64 -20.39
CA ALA A 174 -5.02 -8.40 -20.40
C ALA A 174 -4.88 -7.62 -19.08
N ILE A 175 -4.90 -8.31 -17.93
CA ILE A 175 -4.72 -7.71 -16.60
C ILE A 175 -3.31 -7.12 -16.46
N LYS A 176 -2.28 -7.93 -16.72
CA LYS A 176 -0.87 -7.50 -16.65
C LYS A 176 -0.61 -6.31 -17.56
N ASN A 177 -1.09 -6.34 -18.81
CA ASN A 177 -0.90 -5.24 -19.75
C ASN A 177 -1.59 -3.95 -19.30
N ALA A 178 -2.82 -4.04 -18.77
CA ALA A 178 -3.53 -2.88 -18.24
C ALA A 178 -2.78 -2.23 -17.05
N ILE A 179 -2.25 -3.04 -16.15
CA ILE A 179 -1.46 -2.58 -14.99
C ILE A 179 -0.15 -1.97 -15.47
N LYS A 180 0.62 -2.70 -16.28
CA LYS A 180 1.91 -2.25 -16.83
C LYS A 180 1.78 -0.91 -17.53
N THR A 181 0.77 -0.76 -18.39
CA THR A 181 0.53 0.48 -19.14
C THR A 181 0.20 1.67 -18.24
N ASP A 182 -0.50 1.46 -17.11
CA ASP A 182 -0.78 2.56 -16.16
C ASP A 182 0.46 2.88 -15.31
N LEU A 183 1.19 1.84 -14.84
CA LEU A 183 2.43 2.02 -14.08
C LEU A 183 3.50 2.76 -14.89
N LEU A 184 3.63 2.46 -16.19
CA LEU A 184 4.57 3.13 -17.11
C LEU A 184 4.33 4.64 -17.26
N LYS A 185 3.21 5.18 -16.77
CA LYS A 185 2.91 6.62 -16.79
C LYS A 185 3.35 7.33 -15.50
N ARG A 186 3.88 6.58 -14.53
CA ARG A 186 4.10 7.03 -13.15
C ARG A 186 5.60 6.96 -12.86
N TYR A 187 6.10 7.93 -12.09
CA TYR A 187 7.53 8.05 -11.76
C TYR A 187 8.45 8.18 -13.00
N ASN A 188 7.96 8.81 -14.07
CA ASN A 188 8.75 9.05 -15.28
C ASN A 188 9.60 10.32 -15.21
N SER A 189 9.36 11.18 -14.23
CA SER A 189 10.17 12.39 -14.05
C SER A 189 11.55 12.02 -13.53
N GLU A 190 12.60 12.56 -14.15
CA GLU A 190 13.97 12.39 -13.69
C GLU A 190 14.16 12.86 -12.24
N ALA A 191 13.43 13.90 -11.81
CA ALA A 191 13.44 14.35 -10.42
C ALA A 191 12.85 13.29 -9.47
N GLU A 192 11.72 12.67 -9.83
CA GLU A 192 11.10 11.61 -9.01
C GLU A 192 12.02 10.38 -8.94
N LYS A 193 12.58 9.94 -10.07
CA LYS A 193 13.52 8.81 -10.12
C LYS A 193 14.76 9.06 -9.27
N LYS A 194 15.36 10.26 -9.39
CA LYS A 194 16.55 10.64 -8.59
C LYS A 194 16.26 10.52 -7.10
N ILE A 195 15.14 11.06 -6.62
CA ILE A 195 14.76 10.97 -5.20
C ILE A 195 14.58 9.50 -4.77
N LEU A 196 13.85 8.70 -5.56
CA LEU A 196 13.55 7.31 -5.24
C LEU A 196 14.79 6.41 -5.23
N HIS A 197 15.68 6.56 -6.22
CA HIS A 197 16.91 5.78 -6.31
C HIS A 197 17.90 6.17 -5.21
N THR A 198 18.02 7.47 -4.92
CA THR A 198 18.84 7.99 -3.82
C THR A 198 18.35 7.44 -2.48
N ALA A 199 17.04 7.51 -2.21
CA ALA A 199 16.46 6.95 -0.99
C ALA A 199 16.71 5.44 -0.86
N SER A 200 16.67 4.71 -1.98
CA SER A 200 16.96 3.27 -2.00
C SER A 200 18.45 2.98 -1.77
N ALA A 201 19.36 3.80 -2.31
CA ALA A 201 20.80 3.65 -2.15
C ALA A 201 21.24 3.84 -0.69
N LEU A 202 20.57 4.76 0.02
CA LEU A 202 20.81 5.05 1.43
C LEU A 202 20.22 3.99 2.39
N ASP A 203 19.36 3.10 1.90
CA ASP A 203 18.82 1.99 2.69
C ASP A 203 19.78 0.79 2.64
N PRO A 204 20.32 0.33 3.78
CA PRO A 204 21.26 -0.79 3.81
C PRO A 204 20.74 -2.06 3.13
N ARG A 205 19.42 -2.28 3.12
CA ARG A 205 18.79 -3.45 2.48
C ARG A 205 18.88 -3.41 0.95
N PHE A 206 18.99 -2.22 0.37
CA PHE A 206 18.96 -2.00 -1.09
C PHE A 206 20.20 -1.31 -1.62
N LYS A 207 21.28 -1.21 -0.83
CA LYS A 207 22.58 -0.64 -1.24
C LYS A 207 23.08 -1.21 -2.58
N GLY A 208 22.83 -2.49 -2.85
CA GLY A 208 23.22 -3.11 -4.13
C GLY A 208 22.49 -2.59 -5.36
N LEU A 209 21.35 -1.90 -5.20
CA LEU A 209 20.44 -1.42 -6.27
C LEU A 209 20.29 -2.45 -7.42
N PRO A 210 19.86 -3.70 -7.12
CA PRO A 210 19.84 -4.78 -8.11
C PRO A 210 18.83 -4.57 -9.23
N PHE A 211 17.91 -3.62 -9.05
CA PHE A 211 16.88 -3.25 -10.01
C PHE A 211 17.33 -2.21 -11.05
N LEU A 212 18.57 -1.70 -10.95
CA LEU A 212 19.17 -0.73 -11.87
C LEU A 212 20.32 -1.35 -12.66
N THR A 213 20.59 -0.80 -13.85
CA THR A 213 21.80 -1.15 -14.61
C THR A 213 23.07 -0.68 -13.90
N VAL A 214 24.22 -1.15 -14.36
CA VAL A 214 25.51 -0.76 -13.77
C VAL A 214 25.75 0.74 -13.93
N GLU A 215 25.38 1.28 -15.09
CA GLU A 215 25.51 2.70 -15.43
C GLU A 215 24.63 3.55 -14.51
N GLU A 216 23.34 3.24 -14.42
CA GLU A 216 22.38 3.95 -13.56
C GLU A 216 22.83 3.93 -12.09
N ARG A 217 23.36 2.80 -11.63
CA ARG A 217 23.87 2.65 -10.26
C ARG A 217 25.06 3.57 -10.00
N LEU A 218 26.00 3.65 -10.94
CA LEU A 218 27.14 4.56 -10.85
C LEU A 218 26.70 6.01 -10.81
N GLU A 219 25.70 6.39 -11.60
CA GLU A 219 25.16 7.75 -11.60
C GLU A 219 24.50 8.12 -10.27
N VAL A 220 23.73 7.20 -9.68
CA VAL A 220 23.11 7.41 -8.36
C VAL A 220 24.19 7.62 -7.30
N TYR A 221 25.22 6.76 -7.26
CA TYR A 221 26.30 6.88 -6.27
C TYR A 221 27.17 8.12 -6.48
N ARG A 222 27.41 8.52 -7.73
CA ARG A 222 28.08 9.79 -8.05
C ARG A 222 27.31 10.96 -7.46
N GLY A 223 26.00 11.05 -7.73
CA GLY A 223 25.15 12.11 -7.21
C GLY A 223 25.08 12.12 -5.68
N VAL A 224 24.97 10.96 -5.03
CA VAL A 224 24.99 10.85 -3.56
C VAL A 224 26.31 11.36 -2.98
N THR A 225 27.43 11.02 -3.61
CA THR A 225 28.77 11.41 -3.13
C THR A 225 29.00 12.91 -3.28
N GLU A 226 28.59 13.50 -4.40
CA GLU A 226 28.64 14.95 -4.64
C GLU A 226 27.79 15.73 -3.64
N GLU A 227 26.59 15.24 -3.34
CA GLU A 227 25.68 15.87 -2.39
C GLU A 227 26.19 15.73 -0.94
N ALA A 228 26.77 14.58 -0.58
CA ALA A 228 27.43 14.38 0.71
C ALA A 228 28.64 15.31 0.90
N ALA A 229 29.49 15.47 -0.13
CA ALA A 229 30.64 16.36 -0.09
C ALA A 229 30.23 17.84 0.05
N SER A 230 29.14 18.23 -0.63
CA SER A 230 28.58 19.59 -0.53
C SER A 230 28.08 19.89 0.88
N LEU A 231 27.37 18.94 1.51
CA LEU A 231 26.88 19.07 2.89
C LEU A 231 28.02 19.11 3.92
N GLU A 232 29.10 18.38 3.68
CA GLU A 232 30.28 18.40 4.55
C GLU A 232 31.02 19.75 4.46
N ASN A 233 31.14 20.32 3.26
CA ASN A 233 31.69 21.65 3.07
C ASN A 233 30.83 22.73 3.75
N GLU A 234 29.50 22.69 3.61
CA GLU A 234 28.60 23.61 4.32
C GLU A 234 28.71 23.48 5.84
N ARG A 235 28.83 22.26 6.37
CA ARG A 235 29.06 22.02 7.80
C ARG A 235 30.39 22.59 8.27
N THR A 236 31.44 22.48 7.45
CA THR A 236 32.77 22.99 7.77
C THR A 236 32.77 24.51 7.79
N LEU A 237 32.18 25.16 6.78
CA LEU A 237 31.98 26.61 6.71
C LEU A 237 31.23 27.17 7.94
N ARG A 238 30.10 26.54 8.29
CA ARG A 238 29.33 26.92 9.49
C ARG A 238 30.11 26.72 10.79
N ARG A 239 31.01 25.73 10.86
CA ARG A 239 31.85 25.50 12.04
C ARG A 239 32.94 26.56 12.18
N THR A 240 33.53 27.03 11.07
CA THR A 240 34.50 28.13 11.07
C THR A 240 33.88 29.48 11.44
N GLU A 241 32.64 29.75 11.06
CA GLU A 241 31.94 31.01 11.43
C GLU A 241 31.63 31.12 12.93
N VAL A 242 31.45 30.00 13.65
CA VAL A 242 31.23 30.01 15.12
C VAL A 242 32.54 30.24 15.89
N THR A 243 33.69 29.90 15.32
CA THR A 243 35.00 30.10 15.96
C THR A 243 35.58 31.51 15.80
N GLU A 244 35.02 32.36 14.94
CA GLU A 244 35.49 33.74 14.70
C GLU A 244 34.66 34.83 15.43
N ALA A 245 33.82 34.45 16.40
CA ALA A 245 33.19 35.44 17.30
C ALA A 245 34.26 36.06 18.24
N PRO A 246 34.29 37.40 18.45
CA PRO A 246 35.37 38.03 19.19
C PRO A 246 35.36 37.63 20.67
N GLU A 247 36.55 37.35 21.21
CA GLU A 247 36.80 37.26 22.65
C GLU A 247 36.30 38.52 23.36
N VAL A 248 35.25 38.39 24.16
CA VAL A 248 35.00 39.30 25.28
C VAL A 248 35.46 38.60 26.54
N THR A 249 36.53 39.16 27.11
CA THR A 249 37.13 38.80 28.39
C THR A 249 36.13 38.93 29.54
N GLY A 250 36.11 37.94 30.45
CA GLY A 250 35.29 37.98 31.68
C GLY A 250 35.33 36.71 32.52
N THR A 251 36.48 36.47 33.18
CA THR A 251 36.69 35.82 34.50
C THR A 251 35.85 34.60 34.95
N LEU A 252 36.55 33.46 35.06
CA LEU A 252 36.61 32.46 36.16
C LEU A 252 35.35 32.13 36.98
N GLU A 253 34.93 30.86 36.94
CA GLU A 253 34.76 30.02 38.14
C GLU A 253 34.75 28.49 37.80
N GLU A 254 35.64 27.79 38.52
CA GLU A 254 35.92 26.36 38.78
C GLU A 254 35.26 25.18 38.02
N GLU A 255 36.12 24.25 37.61
CA GLU A 255 35.81 22.86 37.22
C GLU A 255 35.64 21.92 38.44
N THR A 256 34.90 20.81 38.26
CA THR A 256 35.36 19.41 38.48
C THR A 256 34.31 18.38 37.97
N PRO A 257 34.69 17.10 37.69
CA PRO A 257 34.30 16.39 36.46
C PRO A 257 33.61 15.00 36.64
N ASP A 258 33.55 14.23 35.54
CA ASP A 258 33.04 12.84 35.28
C ASP A 258 31.56 12.72 34.84
N GLY A 259 31.16 12.04 33.75
CA GLY A 259 31.81 11.15 32.77
C GLY A 259 30.91 10.98 31.50
N PRO A 260 31.21 10.07 30.56
CA PRO A 260 31.27 10.38 29.12
C PRO A 260 29.92 10.42 28.38
N SER A 261 29.67 11.54 27.72
CA SER A 261 28.61 11.68 26.72
C SER A 261 29.00 10.99 25.40
N ALA A 262 28.23 9.97 25.00
CA ALA A 262 28.21 9.49 23.63
C ALA A 262 27.82 10.65 22.67
N PRO A 263 28.44 10.77 21.49
CA PRO A 263 28.07 11.83 20.56
C PRO A 263 26.64 11.59 20.08
N LYS A 264 25.77 12.56 20.35
CA LYS A 264 24.43 12.64 19.78
C LYS A 264 24.56 12.61 18.25
N LYS A 265 24.15 11.49 17.63
CA LYS A 265 23.94 11.39 16.19
C LYS A 265 22.69 12.21 15.82
N GLU A 266 22.82 13.53 15.85
CA GLU A 266 21.85 14.44 15.25
C GLU A 266 22.22 14.63 13.77
N GLY A 267 21.33 14.19 12.89
CA GLY A 267 21.49 14.35 11.45
C GLY A 267 21.34 13.10 10.59
N LEU A 268 20.69 12.03 11.10
CA LEU A 268 20.16 11.01 10.21
C LEU A 268 18.99 11.64 9.44
N ILE A 269 19.15 11.81 8.14
CA ILE A 269 18.08 12.21 7.22
C ILE A 269 17.01 11.11 7.27
N ILE A 270 16.07 11.23 8.20
CA ILE A 270 14.87 10.41 8.24
C ILE A 270 13.99 10.92 7.10
N ILE A 271 14.14 10.34 5.91
CA ILE A 271 13.18 10.53 4.80
C ILE A 271 11.92 9.73 5.15
N THR A 272 11.14 10.21 6.13
CA THR A 272 9.77 9.73 6.32
C THR A 272 8.90 10.40 5.27
N ALA A 273 8.68 9.76 4.12
CA ALA A 273 7.46 10.09 3.38
C ALA A 273 6.28 9.58 4.20
N ARG A 274 5.45 10.51 4.62
CA ARG A 274 4.16 10.21 5.21
C ARG A 274 3.25 9.73 4.07
N THR A 275 3.07 8.43 3.92
CA THR A 275 2.11 7.90 2.94
C THR A 275 0.70 8.38 3.31
N SER A 276 -0.13 8.71 2.31
CA SER A 276 -1.54 9.09 2.56
C SER A 276 -2.34 7.97 3.21
N VAL A 277 -1.86 6.72 3.12
CA VAL A 277 -2.48 5.54 3.76
C VAL A 277 -2.47 5.64 5.28
N SER A 278 -1.38 6.14 5.88
CA SER A 278 -1.34 6.40 7.34
C SER A 278 -2.37 7.45 7.74
N ALA A 279 -2.63 8.44 6.88
CA ALA A 279 -3.69 9.41 7.10
C ALA A 279 -5.09 8.80 6.89
N GLU A 280 -5.31 7.98 5.86
CA GLU A 280 -6.60 7.31 5.61
C GLU A 280 -7.02 6.37 6.74
N ARG A 281 -6.09 5.65 7.39
CA ARG A 281 -6.40 4.84 8.57
C ARG A 281 -6.70 5.70 9.79
N VAL A 282 -5.97 6.82 9.99
CA VAL A 282 -6.32 7.83 11.00
C VAL A 282 -7.72 8.37 10.75
N PHE A 283 -8.09 8.68 9.49
CA PHE A 283 -9.42 9.16 9.14
C PHE A 283 -10.50 8.08 9.20
N SER A 284 -10.16 6.80 8.96
CA SER A 284 -11.09 5.68 9.16
C SER A 284 -11.35 5.45 10.65
N THR A 285 -10.30 5.52 11.48
CA THR A 285 -10.39 5.39 12.94
C THR A 285 -11.08 6.61 13.55
N ALA A 286 -10.79 7.81 13.04
CA ALA A 286 -11.54 9.02 13.37
C ALA A 286 -12.99 8.90 12.92
N GLY A 287 -13.24 8.29 11.76
CA GLY A 287 -14.57 7.94 11.28
C GLY A 287 -15.30 7.06 12.27
N ASP A 288 -14.67 6.01 12.79
CA ASP A 288 -15.25 5.16 13.83
C ASP A 288 -15.48 5.93 15.14
N VAL A 289 -14.55 6.79 15.57
CA VAL A 289 -14.68 7.63 16.79
C VAL A 289 -15.79 8.70 16.65
N VAL A 290 -15.92 9.32 15.47
CA VAL A 290 -16.87 10.39 15.17
C VAL A 290 -18.25 9.84 14.81
N THR A 291 -18.33 8.63 14.24
CA THR A 291 -19.60 8.03 13.77
C THR A 291 -20.22 7.09 14.80
N ALA A 292 -19.42 6.42 15.66
CA ALA A 292 -19.95 5.51 16.68
C ALA A 292 -20.69 6.22 17.83
N LYS A 293 -20.54 7.54 17.97
CA LYS A 293 -21.41 8.39 18.80
C LYS A 293 -22.01 9.43 17.88
N ARG A 294 -23.34 9.63 17.91
CA ARG A 294 -24.03 10.78 17.28
C ARG A 294 -23.57 12.10 17.94
N SER A 295 -22.30 12.43 17.83
CA SER A 295 -21.68 13.56 18.51
C SER A 295 -20.93 14.36 17.46
N THR A 296 -21.51 15.49 17.09
CA THR A 296 -20.85 16.55 16.33
C THR A 296 -19.69 17.11 17.15
N LEU A 297 -18.56 16.43 17.14
CA LEU A 297 -17.32 16.90 17.76
C LEU A 297 -16.77 18.08 16.95
N LYS A 298 -16.36 19.14 17.64
CA LYS A 298 -15.66 20.27 17.00
C LYS A 298 -14.30 19.79 16.46
N PRO A 299 -13.82 20.32 15.32
CA PRO A 299 -12.56 19.88 14.69
C PRO A 299 -11.36 19.81 15.65
N GLU A 300 -11.23 20.80 16.55
CA GLU A 300 -10.15 20.86 17.55
C GLU A 300 -10.12 19.67 18.54
N HIS A 301 -11.26 19.05 18.82
CA HIS A 301 -11.34 17.91 19.72
C HIS A 301 -11.04 16.60 18.99
N VAL A 302 -11.32 16.53 17.69
CA VAL A 302 -10.98 15.37 16.84
C VAL A 302 -9.46 15.24 16.72
N ASP A 303 -8.76 16.35 16.48
CA ASP A 303 -7.30 16.36 16.37
C ASP A 303 -6.62 15.91 17.67
N LYS A 304 -7.10 16.40 18.83
CA LYS A 304 -6.59 16.00 20.16
C LYS A 304 -6.84 14.51 20.45
N LEU A 305 -8.01 13.99 20.09
CA LEU A 305 -8.34 12.57 20.28
C LEU A 305 -7.49 11.67 19.38
N LEU A 306 -7.30 12.06 18.11
CA LEU A 306 -6.42 11.36 17.17
C LEU A 306 -4.97 11.36 17.65
N PHE A 307 -4.50 12.49 18.16
CA PHE A 307 -3.17 12.62 18.74
C PHE A 307 -2.99 11.69 19.96
N LEU A 308 -3.93 11.71 20.90
CA LEU A 308 -3.88 10.86 22.08
C LEU A 308 -3.92 9.37 21.71
N GLN A 309 -4.77 8.96 20.77
CA GLN A 309 -4.88 7.57 20.34
C GLN A 309 -3.61 7.06 19.64
N LYS A 310 -2.94 7.89 18.83
CA LYS A 310 -1.69 7.50 18.17
C LYS A 310 -0.49 7.42 19.11
N ASN A 311 -0.51 8.14 20.23
CA ASN A 311 0.66 8.27 21.12
C ASN A 311 0.52 7.55 22.47
N LEU A 312 -0.69 7.21 22.91
CA LEU A 312 -0.89 6.40 24.12
C LEU A 312 -0.86 4.91 23.77
N GLN A 313 0.27 4.25 24.03
CA GLN A 313 0.29 2.80 24.20
C GLN A 313 -0.39 2.47 25.53
N ILE A 314 -1.72 2.35 25.52
CA ILE A 314 -2.45 1.85 26.70
C ILE A 314 -2.12 0.35 26.82
N PRO A 315 -1.53 -0.11 27.93
CA PRO A 315 -1.35 -1.54 28.16
C PRO A 315 -2.73 -2.20 28.11
N LYS A 316 -2.90 -3.20 27.26
CA LYS A 316 -4.12 -4.01 27.26
C LYS A 316 -4.17 -4.73 28.62
N CYS A 317 -5.14 -4.36 29.46
CA CYS A 317 -5.53 -5.14 30.63
C CYS A 317 -6.31 -6.38 30.18
#